data_AF-A0A8C9FQF2-F1
#
_entry.id   AF-A0A8C9FQF2-F1
#
_cell.length_a   1.000
_cell.length_b   1.000
_cell.length_c   1.000
_cell.angle_alpha   90.00
_cell.angle_beta   90.00
_cell.angle_gamma   90.00
#
_symmetry.space_group_name_H-M   'P 1'
#
loop_
_entity.id
_entity.type
_entity.pdbx_description
1 polymer ?
#
loop_
_entity_poly.entity_id
_entity_poly.type
_entity_poly.pdbx_seq_one_letter_code
_entity_poly.pdbx_strand_id
1 'polypeptide(L)'
;GPASHEPTLAGPDSLYQYTANEYQAIQHALRQKLGPEYISSRQAGGGQKVCYIEGHKVISLANEMFGFNGWAHSVTQQNPCATFPKSEASNR
;
A
#
# COMPACT_ATOMS: atom_id res chain seq x y z
N GLY A 1 0.91 -24.02 29.63
CA GLY A 1 0.21 -24.51 28.42
C GLY A 1 -0.06 -23.32 27.54
N PRO A 2 0.14 -23.40 26.21
CA PRO A 2 0.03 -22.21 25.39
C PRO A 2 -1.45 -21.96 25.07
N ALA A 3 -1.95 -20.81 25.50
CA ALA A 3 -3.13 -20.21 24.91
C ALA A 3 -2.74 -19.77 23.49
N SER A 4 -3.11 -20.56 22.51
CA SER A 4 -3.14 -20.15 21.10
C SER A 4 -4.18 -19.05 20.96
N HIS A 5 -3.69 -17.82 20.81
CA HIS A 5 -4.48 -16.66 20.44
C HIS A 5 -5.11 -16.90 19.05
N GLU A 6 -6.33 -17.43 19.02
CA GLU A 6 -7.22 -17.37 17.87
C GLU A 6 -7.89 -15.99 17.86
N PRO A 7 -7.72 -15.15 16.82
CA PRO A 7 -8.49 -13.94 16.68
C PRO A 7 -9.87 -14.31 16.10
N THR A 8 -10.83 -14.61 16.97
CA THR A 8 -12.25 -14.67 16.59
C THR A 8 -12.74 -13.25 16.31
N LEU A 9 -12.71 -12.82 15.05
CA LEU A 9 -13.31 -11.57 14.59
C LEU A 9 -14.22 -11.86 13.38
N ALA A 10 -15.39 -12.45 13.65
CA ALA A 10 -16.43 -12.65 12.64
C ALA A 10 -17.43 -11.47 12.71
N GLY A 11 -17.32 -10.55 11.74
CA GLY A 11 -18.39 -9.62 11.38
C GLY A 11 -19.20 -10.19 10.21
N PRO A 12 -20.46 -9.75 10.01
CA PRO A 12 -21.43 -10.39 9.10
C PRO A 12 -21.11 -10.30 7.58
N ASP A 13 -20.04 -9.62 7.17
CA ASP A 13 -19.65 -9.49 5.75
C ASP A 13 -18.45 -10.37 5.34
N SER A 14 -17.98 -11.30 6.21
CA SER A 14 -16.78 -12.10 5.95
C SER A 14 -17.06 -13.35 5.10
N LEU A 15 -17.30 -13.18 3.80
CA LEU A 15 -17.37 -14.31 2.87
C LEU A 15 -15.99 -14.97 2.61
N TYR A 16 -14.89 -14.34 3.03
CA TYR A 16 -13.53 -14.84 2.82
C TYR A 16 -12.71 -14.71 4.12
N GLN A 17 -12.76 -15.76 4.94
CA GLN A 17 -11.98 -15.84 6.17
C GLN A 17 -10.67 -16.59 5.89
N TYR A 18 -9.54 -16.01 6.31
CA TYR A 18 -8.24 -16.67 6.17
C TYR A 18 -8.18 -17.96 6.98
N THR A 19 -7.63 -19.01 6.37
CA THR A 19 -7.25 -20.21 7.11
C THR A 19 -6.10 -19.90 8.08
N ALA A 20 -5.94 -20.70 9.13
CA ALA A 20 -4.83 -20.52 10.09
C ALA A 20 -3.45 -20.51 9.41
N ASN A 21 -3.27 -21.32 8.35
CA ASN A 21 -2.03 -21.39 7.59
C ASN A 21 -1.78 -20.12 6.76
N GLU A 22 -2.80 -19.62 6.04
CA GLU A 22 -2.70 -18.36 5.28
C GLU A 22 -2.42 -17.19 6.22
N TYR A 23 -3.14 -17.12 7.35
CA TYR A 23 -2.92 -16.10 8.36
C TYR A 23 -1.47 -16.10 8.84
N GLN A 24 -0.92 -17.25 9.22
CA GLN A 24 0.46 -17.35 9.69
C GLN A 24 1.48 -16.99 8.60
N ALA A 25 1.27 -17.44 7.37
CA ALA A 25 2.15 -17.16 6.24
C ALA A 25 2.18 -15.66 5.90
N ILE A 26 1.00 -15.04 5.76
CA ILE A 26 0.86 -13.60 5.48
C ILE A 26 1.45 -12.78 6.63
N GLN A 27 1.13 -13.15 7.88
CA GLN A 27 1.66 -12.47 9.06
C GLN A 27 3.18 -12.54 9.15
N HIS A 28 3.79 -13.67 8.77
CA HIS A 28 5.24 -13.80 8.70
C HIS A 28 5.83 -12.95 7.56
N ALA A 29 5.23 -12.98 6.38
CA ALA A 29 5.71 -12.25 5.21
C ALA A 29 5.66 -10.73 5.40
N LEU A 30 4.58 -10.19 5.99
CA LEU A 30 4.40 -8.75 6.24
C LEU A 30 5.41 -8.17 7.25
N ARG A 31 6.09 -9.00 8.04
CA ARG A 31 7.16 -8.54 8.95
C ARG A 31 8.50 -8.34 8.25
N GLN A 32 8.66 -8.88 7.05
CA GLN A 32 9.93 -8.77 6.33
C GLN A 32 10.11 -7.35 5.79
N LYS A 33 11.35 -6.86 5.90
CA LYS A 33 11.72 -5.59 5.26
C LYS A 33 11.95 -5.81 3.79
N LEU A 34 11.53 -4.85 2.97
CA LEU A 34 11.83 -4.87 1.54
C LEU A 34 13.33 -4.65 1.32
N GLY A 35 13.88 -5.40 0.36
CA GLY A 35 15.25 -5.22 -0.08
C GLY A 35 15.43 -3.90 -0.87
N PRO A 36 16.69 -3.48 -1.07
CA PRO A 36 17.02 -2.24 -1.78
C PRO A 36 16.47 -2.18 -3.23
N GLU A 37 16.23 -3.33 -3.87
CA GLU A 37 15.63 -3.45 -5.21
C GLU A 37 14.21 -2.87 -5.30
N TYR A 38 13.49 -2.78 -4.18
CA TYR A 38 12.17 -2.16 -4.12
C TYR A 38 12.22 -0.64 -3.90
N ILE A 39 13.38 -0.11 -3.50
CA ILE A 39 13.54 1.26 -3.06
C ILE A 39 14.09 2.11 -4.20
N SER A 40 13.26 3.01 -4.71
CA SER A 40 13.66 4.08 -5.62
C SER A 40 13.92 5.36 -4.83
N SER A 41 14.61 6.31 -5.45
CA SER A 41 14.91 7.58 -4.79
C SER A 41 14.90 8.74 -5.77
N ARG A 42 14.43 9.90 -5.31
CA ARG A 42 14.46 11.15 -6.08
C ARG A 42 15.07 12.28 -5.26
N GLN A 43 15.63 13.26 -5.97
CA GLN A 43 16.06 14.50 -5.37
C GLN A 43 14.83 15.35 -4.99
N ALA A 44 14.84 15.91 -3.78
CA ALA A 44 13.86 16.85 -3.29
C ALA A 44 14.48 18.25 -3.11
N GLY A 45 13.63 19.24 -2.85
CA GLY A 45 14.07 20.61 -2.55
C GLY A 45 15.05 20.65 -1.37
N GLY A 46 15.98 21.60 -1.40
CA GLY A 46 16.97 21.76 -0.33
C GLY A 46 18.05 20.68 -0.28
N GLY A 47 18.33 19.98 -1.38
CA GLY A 47 19.43 19.02 -1.47
C GLY A 47 19.13 17.65 -0.84
N GLN A 48 17.92 17.43 -0.31
CA GLN A 48 17.54 16.18 0.33
C GLN A 48 17.17 15.08 -0.66
N LYS A 49 17.45 13.82 -0.31
CA LYS A 49 17.07 12.63 -1.07
C LYS A 49 15.88 11.96 -0.41
N VAL A 50 14.82 11.71 -1.18
CA VAL A 50 13.60 11.03 -0.69
C VAL A 50 13.52 9.65 -1.31
N CYS A 51 13.45 8.63 -0.46
CA CYS A 51 13.23 7.25 -0.84
C CYS A 51 11.74 6.94 -0.93
N TYR A 52 11.33 6.17 -1.94
CA TYR A 52 9.95 5.75 -2.14
C TYR A 52 9.91 4.40 -2.87
N ILE A 53 8.75 3.75 -2.86
CA ILE A 53 8.49 2.53 -3.64
C ILE A 53 7.64 2.92 -4.85
N GLU A 54 7.99 2.41 -6.02
CA GLU A 54 7.22 2.65 -7.24
C GLU A 54 5.87 1.94 -7.18
N GLY A 55 4.82 2.58 -7.71
CA GLY A 55 3.45 2.06 -7.61
C GLY A 55 3.29 0.64 -8.15
N HIS A 56 3.91 0.32 -9.28
CA HIS A 56 3.83 -1.03 -9.87
C HIS A 56 4.44 -2.12 -8.97
N LYS A 57 5.47 -1.79 -8.18
CA LYS A 57 6.08 -2.72 -7.22
C LYS A 57 5.14 -2.99 -6.06
N VAL A 58 4.46 -1.96 -5.54
CA VAL A 58 3.46 -2.13 -4.48
C VAL A 58 2.28 -2.97 -4.95
N ILE A 59 1.80 -2.74 -6.18
CA ILE A 59 0.72 -3.54 -6.77
C ILE A 59 1.14 -5.01 -6.92
N SER A 60 2.37 -5.26 -7.38
CA SER A 60 2.90 -6.62 -7.53
C SER A 60 3.03 -7.33 -6.18
N LEU A 61 3.56 -6.64 -5.16
CA LEU A 61 3.64 -7.16 -3.79
C LEU A 61 2.25 -7.50 -3.22
N ALA A 62 1.24 -6.66 -3.46
CA ALA A 62 -0.12 -6.97 -3.00
C ALA A 62 -0.68 -8.23 -3.69
N ASN A 63 -0.44 -8.39 -4.99
CA ASN A 63 -0.83 -9.60 -5.73
C ASN A 63 -0.10 -10.86 -5.25
N GLU A 64 1.18 -10.76 -4.89
CA GLU A 64 1.96 -11.89 -4.36
C GLU A 64 1.52 -12.29 -2.95
N MET A 65 1.18 -11.31 -2.10
CA MET A 65 0.84 -11.55 -0.70
C MET A 65 -0.60 -12.02 -0.51
N PHE A 66 -1.54 -11.43 -1.26
CA PHE A 66 -2.98 -11.66 -1.08
C PHE A 66 -3.63 -12.37 -2.27
N GLY A 67 -2.92 -12.55 -3.39
CA GLY A 67 -3.50 -13.03 -4.65
C GLY A 67 -4.23 -11.91 -5.40
N PHE A 68 -4.35 -12.03 -6.72
CA PHE A 68 -4.96 -10.99 -7.58
C PHE A 68 -6.43 -10.67 -7.21
N ASN A 69 -7.13 -11.58 -6.55
CA ASN A 69 -8.52 -11.47 -6.12
C ASN A 69 -8.68 -11.34 -4.59
N GLY A 70 -7.59 -11.32 -3.82
CA GLY A 70 -7.64 -11.25 -2.36
C GLY A 70 -7.39 -9.86 -1.78
N TRP A 71 -7.25 -8.83 -2.64
CA TRP A 71 -7.18 -7.43 -2.22
C TRP A 71 -8.00 -6.56 -3.17
N ALA A 72 -8.42 -5.40 -2.67
CA ALA A 72 -9.12 -4.39 -3.44
C ALA A 72 -8.74 -3.00 -2.93
N HIS A 73 -8.91 -1.99 -3.77
CA HIS A 73 -8.80 -0.60 -3.35
C HIS A 73 -9.93 0.23 -3.96
N SER A 74 -10.28 1.34 -3.31
CA SER A 74 -11.27 2.30 -3.81
C SER A 74 -10.81 3.73 -3.50
N VAL A 75 -11.08 4.65 -4.42
CA VAL A 75 -10.87 6.08 -4.22
C VAL A 75 -12.21 6.70 -3.86
N THR A 76 -12.41 6.99 -2.57
CA THR A 76 -13.71 7.49 -2.07
C THR A 76 -13.95 8.95 -2.44
N GLN A 77 -12.90 9.78 -2.41
CA GLN A 77 -12.97 11.19 -2.73
C GLN A 77 -11.59 11.66 -3.17
N GLN A 78 -11.53 12.40 -4.28
CA GLN A 78 -10.32 13.10 -4.71
C GLN A 78 -10.70 14.55 -4.98
N ASN A 79 -10.12 15.46 -4.18
CA ASN A 79 -10.31 16.88 -4.41
C ASN A 79 -9.50 17.31 -5.65
N PRO A 80 -10.08 18.06 -6.59
CA PRO A 80 -9.35 18.53 -7.75
C PRO A 80 -8.22 19.48 -7.32
N CYS A 81 -7.05 19.34 -7.96
CA CYS A 81 -5.98 20.31 -7.81
C CYS A 81 -6.50 21.67 -8.30
N ALA A 82 -6.25 22.74 -7.55
CA ALA A 82 -6.60 24.09 -7.98
C ALA A 82 -5.78 24.45 -9.24
N THR A 83 -6.39 24.29 -10.41
CA THR A 83 -5.82 24.75 -11.66
C THR A 83 -5.96 26.27 -11.69
N PHE A 84 -4.89 27.00 -11.39
CA PHE A 84 -4.87 28.45 -11.62
C PHE A 84 -5.03 28.71 -13.13
N PRO A 85 -6.01 29.53 -13.56
CA PRO A 85 -6.13 29.89 -14.97
C PRO A 85 -4.87 30.64 -15.43
N LYS A 86 -4.29 30.23 -16.57
CA LYS A 86 -3.16 30.90 -17.22
C LYS A 86 -3.59 32.21 -17.89
N SER A 87 -4.02 33.21 -17.13
CA SER A 87 -4.18 34.58 -17.64
C SER A 87 -3.35 35.53 -16.79
N GLU A 88 -2.53 36.35 -17.46
CA GLU A 88 -1.70 37.45 -16.94
C GLU A 88 -0.25 37.14 -16.51
N ALA A 89 0.47 36.33 -17.29
CA ALA A 89 1.92 36.44 -17.39
C ALA A 89 2.32 37.01 -18.76
N SER A 90 1.86 38.23 -19.04
CA SER A 90 2.39 39.05 -20.14
C SER A 90 2.11 40.54 -19.86
N ASN A 91 2.69 41.08 -18.80
CA ASN A 91 3.21 42.45 -18.82
C ASN A 91 4.12 42.68 -17.60
N ARG A 92 5.42 42.46 -17.79
CA ARG A 92 6.54 43.19 -17.17
C ARG A 92 7.85 42.71 -17.77
#